data_AF-K9JTY2-F1
#
_entry.id   AF-K9JTY2-F1
#
_cell.length_a   1.000
_cell.length_b   1.000
_cell.length_c   1.000
_cell.angle_alpha   90.00
_cell.angle_beta   90.00
_cell.angle_gamma   90.00
#
_symmetry.space_group_name_H-M   'P 1'
#
loop_
_entity.id
_entity.type
_entity.pdbx_description
1 polymer ?
#
loop_
_entity_poly.entity_id
_entity_poly.type
_entity_poly.pdbx_seq_one_letter_code
_entity_poly.pdbx_strand_id
1 'polypeptide(L)' 'GHTLIWHSQVGRWMYMDDKGNLLPKEEFYANMKHHIDAVVNRYKDVVYAWDVVNE' A
#
# COMPACT_ATOMS: atom_id res chain seq x y z
N GLY A 1 -7.02 -11.90 2.43
CA GLY A 1 -6.17 -11.12 1.51
C GLY A 1 -4.84 -10.93 2.17
N HIS A 2 -3.76 -11.33 1.49
CA HIS A 2 -2.40 -11.25 2.01
C HIS A 2 -1.56 -10.53 0.96
N THR A 3 -1.02 -9.34 1.21
CA THR A 3 -1.12 -8.43 2.38
C THR A 3 -1.30 -7.01 1.85
N LEU A 4 -1.78 -6.06 2.66
CA LEU A 4 -1.93 -4.67 2.21
C LEU A 4 -0.62 -3.88 2.27
N ILE A 5 0.14 -4.03 3.36
CA ILE A 5 1.42 -3.34 3.56
C ILE A 5 2.46 -4.37 3.98
N TRP A 6 3.55 -4.44 3.21
CA TRP A 6 4.73 -5.24 3.49
C TRP A 6 5.94 -4.60 2.83
N HIS A 7 7.11 -4.72 3.46
CA HIS A 7 8.35 -4.18 2.92
C HIS A 7 8.86 -4.98 1.70
N SER A 8 8.44 -6.23 1.56
CA SER A 8 8.75 -7.07 0.40
C SER A 8 7.67 -6.95 -0.67
N GLN A 9 8.07 -7.14 -1.94
CA GLN A 9 7.16 -7.13 -3.09
C GLN A 9 6.31 -5.85 -3.24
N VAL A 10 6.81 -4.72 -2.73
CA VAL A 10 6.19 -3.40 -2.85
C VAL A 10 6.70 -2.64 -4.07
N GLY A 11 5.80 -1.96 -4.79
CA GLY A 11 6.18 -1.12 -5.93
C GLY A 11 6.91 0.16 -5.49
N ARG A 12 7.98 0.53 -6.22
CA ARG A 12 8.81 1.71 -5.90
C ARG A 12 8.01 3.02 -5.83
N TRP A 13 6.97 3.16 -6.65
CA TRP A 13 6.08 4.32 -6.68
C TRP A 13 5.49 4.68 -5.31
N MET A 14 5.39 3.70 -4.40
CA MET A 14 4.78 3.93 -3.10
C MET A 14 5.65 4.81 -2.21
N TYR A 15 6.98 4.68 -2.30
CA TYR A 15 7.93 5.31 -1.38
C TYR A 15 9.08 6.06 -2.07
N MET A 16 9.16 6.04 -3.41
CA MET A 16 10.15 6.75 -4.20
C MET A 16 9.53 7.64 -5.28
N ASP A 17 10.19 8.77 -5.55
CA ASP A 17 9.91 9.60 -6.72
C ASP A 17 10.53 9.03 -8.01
N ASP A 18 10.23 9.65 -9.16
CA ASP A 18 10.75 9.25 -10.48
C ASP A 18 12.28 9.39 -10.60
N LYS A 19 12.91 10.14 -9.70
CA LYS A 19 14.36 10.33 -9.63
C LYS A 19 15.03 9.31 -8.69
N GLY A 20 14.26 8.46 -8.02
CA GLY A 20 14.73 7.44 -7.09
C GLY A 20 14.98 7.93 -5.66
N ASN A 21 14.56 9.15 -5.31
CA ASN A 21 14.64 9.66 -3.93
C ASN A 21 13.46 9.17 -3.11
N LEU A 22 13.64 9.05 -1.79
CA LEU A 22 12.53 8.75 -0.88
C LEU A 22 11.52 9.90 -0.86
N LEU A 23 10.24 9.55 -0.87
CA LEU A 23 9.15 10.51 -0.71
C LEU A 23 9.11 11.08 0.71
N PRO A 24 8.61 12.32 0.87
CA PRO A 24 8.21 12.83 2.18
C PRO A 24 7.17 11.92 2.84
N LYS A 25 7.13 11.94 4.18
CA LYS A 25 6.23 11.09 4.98
C LYS A 25 4.78 11.24 4.56
N GLU A 26 4.36 12.45 4.28
CA GLU A 26 3.00 12.85 3.95
C GLU A 26 2.56 12.25 2.60
N GLU A 27 3.46 12.26 1.61
CA GLU A 27 3.21 11.67 0.28
C GLU A 27 3.19 10.14 0.36
N PHE A 28 4.13 9.53 1.08
CA PHE A 28 4.13 8.09 1.32
C PHE A 28 2.83 7.64 1.99
N TYR A 29 2.36 8.36 3.01
CA TYR A 29 1.13 8.04 3.73
C TYR A 29 -0.12 8.23 2.85
N ALA A 30 -0.12 9.25 1.99
CA ALA A 30 -1.18 9.44 1.00
C ALA A 30 -1.24 8.26 0.01
N ASN A 31 -0.08 7.81 -0.47
CA ASN A 31 0.03 6.65 -1.36
C ASN A 31 -0.44 5.35 -0.68
N MET A 32 -0.03 5.11 0.57
CA MET A 32 -0.50 3.96 1.36
C MET A 32 -2.02 3.97 1.51
N LYS A 33 -2.59 5.12 1.91
CA LYS A 33 -4.04 5.26 2.08
C LYS A 33 -4.77 4.99 0.76
N HIS A 34 -4.29 5.57 -0.33
CA HIS A 34 -4.86 5.35 -1.66
C HIS A 34 -4.84 3.87 -2.06
N HIS A 35 -3.71 3.18 -1.82
CA HIS A 35 -3.57 1.76 -2.10
C HIS A 35 -4.57 0.91 -1.29
N ILE A 36 -4.61 1.11 0.02
CA ILE A 36 -5.52 0.39 0.93
C ILE A 36 -6.97 0.61 0.50
N ASP A 37 -7.37 1.87 0.30
CA ASP A 37 -8.73 2.22 -0.11
C ASP A 37 -9.09 1.56 -1.45
N ALA A 38 -8.20 1.61 -2.44
CA ALA A 38 -8.46 1.04 -3.76
C ALA A 38 -8.64 -0.49 -3.69
N VAL A 39 -7.75 -1.20 -2.99
CA VAL A 39 -7.76 -2.67 -2.90
C VAL A 39 -8.91 -3.17 -2.05
N VAL A 40 -9.07 -2.62 -0.84
CA VAL A 40 -10.12 -3.06 0.09
C VAL A 40 -11.50 -2.76 -0.49
N ASN A 41 -11.74 -1.56 -1.04
CA ASN A 41 -13.06 -1.25 -1.62
C ASN A 41 -13.39 -2.12 -2.83
N ARG A 42 -12.39 -2.49 -3.64
CA ARG A 42 -12.60 -3.38 -4.80
C ARG A 42 -13.05 -4.78 -4.38
N TYR A 43 -12.52 -5.30 -3.27
CA TYR A 43 -12.73 -6.69 -2.85
C TYR A 43 -13.52 -6.85 -1.55
N LYS A 44 -14.15 -5.78 -1.06
CA LYS A 44 -14.86 -5.70 0.23
C LYS A 44 -15.92 -6.78 0.43
N ASP A 45 -16.56 -7.24 -0.65
CA ASP A 45 -17.65 -8.23 -0.60
C ASP A 45 -17.17 -9.66 -0.89
N VAL A 46 -15.87 -9.84 -1.18
CA VAL A 46 -15.28 -11.14 -1.57
C VAL A 46 -14.29 -11.65 -0.53
N VAL A 47 -13.49 -10.76 0.06
CA VAL A 47 -12.42 -11.14 0.99
C VAL A 47 -12.86 -10.87 2.44
N TYR A 48 -13.07 -11.94 3.21
CA TYR A 48 -13.58 -11.85 4.58
C TYR A 48 -12.55 -11.39 5.63
N ALA A 49 -11.24 -11.57 5.37
CA ALA A 49 -10.15 -11.22 6.28
C ALA A 49 -8.92 -10.73 5.52
N TRP A 50 -8.17 -9.82 6.13
CA TRP A 50 -6.95 -9.23 5.57
C TRP A 50 -5.80 -9.24 6.57
N ASP A 51 -4.63 -9.61 6.09
CA ASP A 51 -3.38 -9.24 6.75
C ASP A 51 -3.11 -7.78 6.38
N VAL A 52 -3.38 -6.87 7.32
CA VAL A 52 -3.31 -5.43 7.07
C VAL A 52 -1.84 -4.98 6.98
N VAL A 53 -1.01 -5.47 7.89
CA VAL A 53 0.43 -5.27 7.88
C VAL A 53 1.06 -6.65 8.02
N ASN A 54 2.05 -6.92 7.18
CA ASN A 54 2.92 -8.06 7.32
C ASN A 54 4.35 -7.55 7.49
N GLU A 55 5.02 -8.00 8.56
CA GLU A 55 6.42 -7.68 8.88
C GLU A 55 6.80 -6.21 8.61
#